data_AF-A0A0S4XQ79-F1
#
_entry.id   AF-A0A0S4XQ79-F1
#
_cell.length_a   1.000
_cell.length_b   1.000
_cell.length_c   1.000
_cell.angle_alpha   90.00
_cell.angle_beta   90.00
_cell.angle_gamma   90.00
#
_symmetry.space_group_name_H-M   'P 1'
#
loop_
_entity.id
_entity.type
_entity.pdbx_description
1 polymer ?
#
loop_
_entity_poly.entity_id
_entity_poly.type
_entity_poly.pdbx_seq_one_letter_code
_entity_poly.pdbx_strand_id
1 'polypeptide(L)'
;MKKSFLVVSLSVLLSTIIYADSVIGSVNGMPIYKSEAENAVKALTGGKQTYDKLTVEQKKQVVNVIAPSKLIAKAAKTELSQKEQDYALSTLWIQKKASSMSVTDAEAKAAYDRLKAASKDQSKVPAFDKVKETIKMQLKQDKAVQSIMKNAKVVAN
;
A
#
# COMPACT_ATOMS: atom_id res chain seq x y z
N MET A 1 -27.11 13.35 57.53
CA MET A 1 -27.59 12.11 56.88
C MET A 1 -26.81 11.92 55.58
N LYS A 2 -25.96 10.89 55.51
CA LYS A 2 -25.11 10.58 54.35
C LYS A 2 -25.98 9.92 53.27
N LYS A 3 -26.03 10.46 52.06
CA LYS A 3 -26.63 9.80 50.89
C LYS A 3 -25.52 9.45 49.92
N SER A 4 -25.09 8.20 49.97
CA SER A 4 -24.13 7.62 49.03
C SER A 4 -24.85 7.33 47.72
N PHE A 5 -24.44 7.98 46.63
CA PHE A 5 -24.83 7.58 45.28
C PHE A 5 -23.97 6.39 44.85
N LEU A 6 -24.61 5.25 44.68
CA LEU A 6 -24.00 4.02 44.19
C LEU A 6 -24.01 4.06 42.66
N VAL A 7 -22.86 4.37 42.05
CA VAL A 7 -22.70 4.34 40.60
C VAL A 7 -22.43 2.90 40.19
N VAL A 8 -23.43 2.24 39.60
CA VAL A 8 -23.25 0.95 38.94
C VAL A 8 -22.63 1.22 37.58
N SER A 9 -21.32 1.03 37.45
CA SER A 9 -20.65 1.02 36.16
C SER A 9 -20.97 -0.28 35.43
N LEU A 10 -21.92 -0.24 34.50
CA LEU A 10 -22.23 -1.33 33.59
C LEU A 10 -21.15 -1.42 32.51
N SER A 11 -20.12 -2.23 32.76
CA SER A 11 -19.08 -2.54 31.78
C SER A 11 -19.66 -3.50 30.73
N VAL A 12 -20.16 -2.97 29.62
CA VAL A 12 -20.53 -3.78 28.45
C VAL A 12 -19.23 -4.31 27.82
N LEU A 13 -18.91 -5.57 28.10
CA LEU A 13 -17.86 -6.31 27.40
C LEU A 13 -18.37 -6.61 25.99
N LEU A 14 -17.93 -5.80 25.03
CA LEU A 14 -18.22 -6.00 23.61
C LEU A 14 -17.35 -7.16 23.09
N SER A 15 -17.88 -8.38 23.15
CA SER A 15 -17.23 -9.57 22.60
C SER A 15 -17.17 -9.46 21.07
N THR A 16 -16.03 -9.08 20.51
CA THR A 16 -15.82 -9.13 19.06
C THR A 16 -15.72 -10.58 18.61
N ILE A 17 -16.70 -11.06 17.84
CA ILE A 17 -16.65 -12.37 17.19
C ILE A 17 -15.60 -12.30 16.06
N ILE A 18 -14.49 -13.01 16.23
CA ILE A 18 -13.48 -13.19 15.17
C ILE A 18 -14.00 -14.32 14.28
N TYR A 19 -14.59 -13.99 13.13
CA TYR A 19 -14.91 -14.98 12.12
C TYR A 19 -13.62 -15.47 11.45
N ALA A 20 -13.32 -16.76 11.59
CA ALA A 20 -12.22 -17.40 10.87
C ALA A 20 -12.50 -17.37 9.36
N ASP A 21 -11.52 -16.92 8.57
CA ASP A 21 -11.64 -16.83 7.12
C ASP A 21 -11.60 -18.24 6.50
N SER A 22 -12.62 -18.58 5.70
CA SER A 22 -12.79 -19.93 5.17
C SER A 22 -11.87 -20.20 3.98
N VAL A 23 -11.27 -21.39 3.92
CA VAL A 23 -10.51 -21.86 2.75
C VAL A 23 -11.48 -22.26 1.64
N ILE A 24 -11.28 -21.72 0.44
CA ILE A 24 -12.14 -21.98 -0.73
C ILE A 24 -11.46 -22.81 -1.82
N GLY A 25 -10.15 -23.04 -1.68
CA GLY A 25 -9.33 -23.75 -2.66
C GLY A 25 -7.87 -23.74 -2.25
N SER A 26 -7.01 -24.30 -3.08
CA SER A 26 -5.56 -24.26 -2.86
C SER A 26 -4.78 -24.34 -4.17
N VAL A 27 -3.52 -23.95 -4.13
CA VAL A 27 -2.54 -24.15 -5.20
C VAL A 27 -1.25 -24.70 -4.60
N ASN A 28 -0.78 -25.87 -5.05
CA ASN A 28 0.37 -26.57 -4.48
C ASN A 28 0.31 -26.67 -2.93
N GLY A 29 -0.88 -26.99 -2.39
CA GLY A 29 -1.12 -27.08 -0.95
C GLY A 29 -1.19 -25.74 -0.20
N MET A 30 -0.99 -24.60 -0.88
CA MET A 30 -1.16 -23.27 -0.28
C MET A 30 -2.65 -22.90 -0.28
N PRO A 31 -3.28 -22.67 0.89
CA PRO A 31 -4.68 -22.33 0.96
C PRO A 31 -4.96 -20.97 0.31
N ILE A 32 -6.10 -20.90 -0.39
CA ILE A 32 -6.70 -19.68 -0.90
C ILE A 32 -7.94 -19.42 -0.06
N TYR A 33 -7.95 -18.29 0.63
CA TYR A 33 -9.02 -17.91 1.54
C TYR A 33 -10.13 -17.12 0.85
N LYS A 34 -11.32 -17.13 1.43
CA LYS A 34 -12.48 -16.41 0.93
C LYS A 34 -12.25 -14.90 0.88
N SER A 35 -11.51 -14.31 1.83
CA SER A 35 -11.18 -12.88 1.76
C SER A 35 -10.31 -12.52 0.55
N GLU A 36 -9.36 -13.38 0.18
CA GLU A 36 -8.52 -13.19 -1.03
C GLU A 36 -9.39 -13.25 -2.28
N ALA A 37 -10.34 -14.19 -2.31
CA ALA A 37 -11.32 -14.34 -3.38
C ALA A 37 -12.24 -13.12 -3.50
N GLU A 38 -12.74 -12.63 -2.37
CA GLU A 38 -13.57 -11.44 -2.30
C GLU A 38 -12.83 -10.20 -2.82
N ASN A 39 -11.56 -10.03 -2.44
CA ASN A 39 -10.73 -8.93 -2.91
C ASN A 39 -10.45 -9.03 -4.41
N ALA A 40 -10.13 -10.22 -4.92
CA ALA A 40 -9.91 -10.44 -6.35
C ALA A 40 -11.15 -10.10 -7.17
N VAL A 41 -12.33 -10.58 -6.75
CA VAL A 41 -13.61 -10.31 -7.45
C VAL A 41 -13.93 -8.82 -7.42
N LYS A 42 -13.76 -8.15 -6.28
CA LYS A 42 -13.96 -6.70 -6.19
C LYS A 42 -13.02 -5.92 -7.10
N ALA A 43 -11.74 -6.29 -7.13
CA ALA A 43 -10.75 -5.64 -7.98
C ALA A 43 -11.09 -5.79 -9.47
N LEU A 44 -11.46 -6.99 -9.91
CA LEU A 44 -11.77 -7.27 -11.31
C LEU A 44 -13.09 -6.64 -11.78
N THR A 45 -14.07 -6.52 -10.89
CA THR A 45 -15.41 -6.02 -11.24
C THR A 45 -15.63 -4.55 -10.88
N GLY A 46 -14.61 -3.87 -10.33
CA GLY A 46 -14.76 -2.52 -9.79
C GLY A 46 -15.77 -2.44 -8.64
N GLY A 47 -15.88 -3.51 -7.84
CA GLY A 47 -16.78 -3.62 -6.70
C GLY A 47 -18.23 -3.98 -7.02
N LYS A 48 -18.57 -4.25 -8.29
CA LYS A 48 -19.95 -4.58 -8.71
C LYS A 48 -20.41 -5.98 -8.29
N GLN A 49 -19.48 -6.88 -7.99
CA GLN A 49 -19.77 -8.26 -7.64
C GLN A 49 -19.01 -8.68 -6.37
N THR A 50 -19.52 -9.71 -5.70
CA THR A 50 -18.89 -10.34 -4.53
C THR A 50 -18.71 -11.83 -4.79
N TYR A 51 -17.76 -12.44 -4.09
CA TYR A 51 -17.43 -13.86 -4.26
C TYR A 51 -18.62 -14.78 -3.99
N ASP A 52 -19.46 -14.45 -3.00
CA ASP A 52 -20.62 -15.28 -2.63
C ASP A 52 -21.68 -15.37 -3.73
N LYS A 53 -21.80 -14.33 -4.57
CA LYS A 53 -22.76 -14.26 -5.67
C LYS A 53 -22.32 -14.98 -6.94
N LEU A 54 -21.12 -15.56 -6.93
CA LEU A 54 -20.57 -16.28 -8.08
C LEU A 54 -21.18 -17.67 -8.24
N THR A 55 -21.33 -18.10 -9.50
CA THR A 55 -21.60 -19.51 -9.81
C THR A 55 -20.42 -20.40 -9.39
N VAL A 56 -20.64 -21.70 -9.28
CA VAL A 56 -19.58 -22.66 -8.91
C VAL A 56 -18.39 -22.59 -9.88
N GLU A 57 -18.66 -22.48 -11.19
CA GLU A 57 -17.61 -22.37 -12.20
C GLU A 57 -16.84 -21.04 -12.10
N GLN A 58 -17.54 -19.94 -11.83
CA GLN A 58 -16.89 -18.64 -11.57
C GLN A 58 -16.01 -18.69 -10.30
N LYS A 59 -16.47 -19.39 -9.25
CA LYS A 59 -15.66 -19.58 -8.02
C LYS A 59 -14.37 -20.34 -8.31
N LYS A 60 -14.40 -21.39 -9.15
CA LYS A 60 -13.19 -22.09 -9.63
C LYS A 60 -12.27 -21.17 -10.42
N GLN A 61 -12.83 -20.31 -11.28
CA GLN A 61 -12.03 -19.34 -12.04
C GLN A 61 -11.32 -18.33 -11.13
N VAL A 62 -11.97 -17.86 -10.06
CA VAL A 62 -11.33 -16.97 -9.07
C VAL A 62 -10.11 -17.64 -8.42
N VAL A 63 -10.19 -18.93 -8.10
CA VAL A 63 -9.03 -19.70 -7.58
C VAL A 63 -7.88 -19.68 -8.59
N ASN A 64 -8.17 -19.92 -9.88
CA ASN A 64 -7.15 -19.88 -10.94
C ASN A 64 -6.55 -18.48 -11.14
N VAL A 65 -7.32 -17.41 -10.94
CA VAL A 65 -6.81 -16.03 -11.01
C VAL A 65 -5.87 -15.71 -9.84
N ILE A 66 -6.13 -16.25 -8.65
CA ILE A 66 -5.31 -16.01 -7.44
C ILE A 66 -4.04 -16.86 -7.45
N ALA A 67 -4.10 -18.05 -8.03
CA ALA A 67 -3.01 -19.02 -7.98
C ALA A 67 -1.64 -18.45 -8.44
N PRO A 68 -1.53 -17.72 -9.58
CA PRO A 68 -0.26 -17.13 -10.00
C PRO A 68 0.36 -16.19 -8.96
N SER A 69 -0.44 -15.32 -8.33
CA SER A 69 0.10 -14.35 -7.37
C SER A 69 0.64 -15.04 -6.12
N LYS A 70 0.01 -16.12 -5.65
CA LYS A 70 0.53 -16.94 -4.55
C LYS A 70 1.83 -17.65 -4.92
N LEU A 71 1.91 -18.22 -6.11
CA LEU A 71 3.12 -18.90 -6.59
C LEU A 71 4.28 -17.92 -6.72
N ILE A 72 4.05 -16.75 -7.31
CA ILE A 72 5.04 -15.67 -7.42
C ILE A 72 5.47 -15.20 -6.03
N ALA A 73 4.54 -14.99 -5.10
CA ALA A 73 4.88 -14.57 -3.75
C ALA A 73 5.71 -15.62 -2.99
N LYS A 74 5.45 -16.92 -3.21
CA LYS A 74 6.28 -18.00 -2.66
C LYS A 74 7.67 -17.97 -3.27
N ALA A 75 7.78 -17.92 -4.61
CA ALA A 75 9.05 -17.85 -5.31
C ALA A 75 9.89 -16.65 -4.88
N ALA A 76 9.28 -15.45 -4.82
CA ALA A 76 9.96 -14.24 -4.37
C ALA A 76 10.50 -14.36 -2.94
N LYS A 77 9.77 -15.00 -2.02
CA LYS A 77 10.23 -15.23 -0.65
C LYS A 77 11.38 -16.23 -0.55
N THR A 78 11.44 -17.19 -1.46
CA THR A 78 12.48 -18.25 -1.45
C THR A 78 13.72 -17.87 -2.24
N GLU A 79 13.57 -17.09 -3.30
CA GLU A 79 14.64 -16.80 -4.26
C GLU A 79 15.32 -15.45 -4.01
N LEU A 80 14.61 -14.46 -3.45
CA LEU A 80 15.20 -13.15 -3.14
C LEU A 80 15.93 -13.18 -1.80
N SER A 81 17.11 -12.58 -1.76
CA SER A 81 17.82 -12.29 -0.52
C SER A 81 17.05 -11.29 0.34
N GLN A 82 17.33 -11.26 1.66
CA GLN A 82 16.71 -10.29 2.57
C GLN A 82 16.90 -8.84 2.10
N LYS A 83 18.09 -8.52 1.58
CA LYS A 83 18.40 -7.18 1.05
C LYS A 83 17.50 -6.81 -0.13
N GLU A 84 17.24 -7.74 -1.04
CA GLU A 84 16.35 -7.51 -2.19
C GLU A 84 14.89 -7.39 -1.76
N GLN A 85 14.48 -8.21 -0.79
CA GLN A 85 13.13 -8.11 -0.19
C GLN A 85 12.93 -6.75 0.50
N ASP A 86 13.89 -6.31 1.30
CA ASP A 86 13.84 -5.02 1.99
C ASP A 86 13.79 -3.85 1.00
N TYR A 87 14.59 -3.93 -0.08
CA TYR A 87 14.55 -2.94 -1.16
C TYR A 87 13.19 -2.91 -1.85
N ALA A 88 12.62 -4.07 -2.21
CA ALA A 88 11.31 -4.17 -2.86
C ALA A 88 10.19 -3.62 -1.95
N LEU A 89 10.19 -4.00 -0.67
CA LEU A 89 9.21 -3.53 0.30
C LEU A 89 9.33 -2.02 0.57
N SER A 90 10.56 -1.51 0.70
CA SER A 90 10.81 -0.08 0.89
C SER A 90 10.34 0.72 -0.32
N THR A 91 10.62 0.25 -1.54
CA THR A 91 10.18 0.90 -2.79
C THR A 91 8.67 0.91 -2.90
N LEU A 92 8.01 -0.22 -2.65
CA LEU A 92 6.54 -0.32 -2.65
C LEU A 92 5.91 0.61 -1.62
N TRP A 93 6.50 0.68 -0.42
CA TRP A 93 6.04 1.57 0.64
C TRP A 93 6.17 3.04 0.22
N ILE A 94 7.30 3.45 -0.36
CA ILE A 94 7.51 4.82 -0.86
C ILE A 94 6.47 5.13 -1.93
N GLN A 95 6.24 4.23 -2.90
CA GLN A 95 5.25 4.44 -3.95
C GLN A 95 3.84 4.63 -3.39
N LYS A 96 3.44 3.78 -2.45
CA LYS A 96 2.13 3.87 -1.78
C LYS A 96 1.99 5.15 -0.95
N LYS A 97 3.05 5.55 -0.24
CA LYS A 97 3.02 6.77 0.57
C LYS A 97 2.98 8.00 -0.32
N ALA A 98 3.82 8.06 -1.35
CA ALA A 98 3.90 9.14 -2.32
C ALA A 98 2.57 9.36 -3.07
N SER A 99 1.83 8.30 -3.42
CA SER A 99 0.53 8.45 -4.11
C SER A 99 -0.51 9.22 -3.27
N SER A 100 -0.43 9.12 -1.94
CA SER A 100 -1.28 9.88 -1.01
C SER A 100 -0.79 11.30 -0.72
N MET A 101 0.43 11.66 -1.13
CA MET A 101 1.01 12.97 -0.87
C MET A 101 0.53 14.00 -1.89
N SER A 102 0.33 15.23 -1.43
CA SER A 102 0.03 16.39 -2.27
C SER A 102 1.29 17.22 -2.53
N VAL A 103 1.40 17.67 -3.78
CA VAL A 103 2.40 18.64 -4.24
C VAL A 103 1.70 19.60 -5.19
N THR A 104 1.80 20.88 -4.90
CA THR A 104 1.23 21.96 -5.70
C THR A 104 2.09 22.27 -6.92
N ASP A 105 1.50 22.90 -7.92
CA ASP A 105 2.22 23.40 -9.10
C ASP A 105 3.32 24.40 -8.73
N ALA A 106 3.07 25.24 -7.72
CA ALA A 106 4.03 26.20 -7.21
C ALA A 106 5.26 25.51 -6.59
N GLU A 107 5.05 24.47 -5.77
CA GLU A 107 6.15 23.67 -5.21
C GLU A 107 6.97 23.00 -6.33
N ALA A 108 6.29 22.41 -7.32
CA ALA A 108 6.94 21.80 -8.47
C ALA A 108 7.75 22.82 -9.28
N LYS A 109 7.19 24.02 -9.52
CA LYS A 109 7.88 25.09 -10.24
C LYS A 109 9.10 25.59 -9.48
N ALA A 110 8.99 25.76 -8.16
CA ALA A 110 10.11 26.16 -7.32
C ALA A 110 11.23 25.11 -7.30
N ALA A 111 10.90 23.81 -7.31
CA ALA A 111 11.90 22.75 -7.44
C ALA A 111 12.56 22.75 -8.82
N TYR A 112 11.78 22.89 -9.89
CA TYR A 112 12.28 23.03 -11.26
C TYR A 112 13.26 24.20 -11.40
N ASP A 113 12.90 25.38 -10.88
CA ASP A 113 13.74 26.58 -11.00
C ASP A 113 15.08 26.40 -10.28
N ARG A 114 15.09 25.74 -9.11
CA ARG A 114 16.32 25.39 -8.38
C ARG A 114 17.18 24.41 -9.18
N LEU A 115 16.59 23.36 -9.75
CA LEU A 115 17.30 22.38 -10.58
C LEU A 115 17.88 23.02 -11.85
N LYS A 116 17.11 23.90 -12.51
CA LYS A 116 17.56 24.64 -13.69
C LYS A 116 18.73 25.57 -13.34
N ALA A 117 18.64 26.30 -12.23
CA ALA A 117 19.71 27.19 -11.77
C ALA A 117 20.99 26.43 -11.41
N ALA A 118 20.89 25.22 -10.87
CA ALA A 118 22.02 24.35 -10.55
C ALA A 118 22.62 23.64 -11.78
N SER A 119 21.95 23.67 -12.94
CA SER A 119 22.46 23.05 -14.17
C SER A 119 23.60 23.86 -14.76
N LYS A 120 24.69 23.19 -15.11
CA LYS A 120 25.83 23.79 -15.83
C LYS A 120 25.44 24.29 -17.23
N ASP A 121 24.44 23.66 -17.84
CA ASP A 121 23.92 24.02 -19.15
C ASP A 121 22.40 24.11 -19.06
N GLN A 122 21.90 25.35 -18.97
CA GLN A 122 20.47 25.60 -18.84
C GLN A 122 19.71 25.37 -20.16
N SER A 123 20.39 25.37 -21.31
CA SER A 123 19.76 25.17 -22.62
C SER A 123 19.28 23.73 -22.82
N LYS A 124 19.90 22.78 -22.10
CA LYS A 124 19.53 21.35 -22.11
C LYS A 124 18.43 21.00 -21.13
N VAL A 125 18.02 21.93 -20.27
CA VAL A 125 16.95 21.68 -19.30
C VAL A 125 15.60 21.72 -20.04
N PRO A 126 14.82 20.62 -20.03
CA PRO A 126 13.51 20.62 -20.68
C PRO A 126 12.57 21.66 -20.08
N ALA A 127 11.63 22.18 -20.88
CA ALA A 127 10.61 23.10 -20.39
C ALA A 127 9.81 22.51 -19.22
N PHE A 128 9.43 23.34 -18.26
CA PHE A 128 8.73 22.93 -17.04
C PHE A 128 7.52 22.04 -17.30
N ASP A 129 6.66 22.41 -18.25
CA ASP A 129 5.44 21.66 -18.55
C ASP A 129 5.71 20.21 -18.99
N LYS A 130 6.86 19.94 -19.62
CA LYS A 130 7.25 18.58 -20.03
C LYS A 130 7.69 17.69 -18.86
N VAL A 131 8.14 18.29 -17.77
CA VAL A 131 8.72 17.57 -16.61
C VAL A 131 7.94 17.78 -15.32
N LYS A 132 6.91 18.63 -15.33
CA LYS A 132 6.10 19.02 -14.17
C LYS A 132 5.62 17.83 -13.35
N GLU A 133 4.99 16.85 -13.99
CA GLU A 133 4.44 15.68 -13.29
C GLU A 133 5.54 14.74 -12.77
N THR A 134 6.66 14.62 -13.49
CA THR A 134 7.86 13.91 -13.00
C THR A 134 8.43 14.58 -11.76
N ILE A 135 8.54 15.91 -11.76
CA ILE A 135 9.04 16.68 -10.61
C ILE A 135 8.09 16.56 -9.43
N LYS A 136 6.78 16.66 -9.65
CA LYS A 136 5.79 16.41 -8.59
C LYS A 136 5.93 15.03 -7.99
N MET A 137 6.11 14.01 -8.82
CA MET A 137 6.28 12.63 -8.35
C MET A 137 7.55 12.49 -7.50
N GLN A 138 8.66 13.08 -7.95
CA GLN A 138 9.90 13.10 -7.15
C GLN A 138 9.68 13.80 -5.80
N LEU A 139 9.05 14.98 -5.80
CA LEU A 139 8.75 15.71 -4.56
C LEU A 139 7.83 14.92 -3.62
N LYS A 140 6.88 14.15 -4.15
CA LYS A 140 6.03 13.26 -3.33
C LYS A 140 6.84 12.12 -2.70
N GLN A 141 7.79 11.54 -3.43
CA GLN A 141 8.71 10.54 -2.90
C GLN A 141 9.61 11.13 -1.82
N ASP A 142 10.18 12.32 -2.06
CA ASP A 142 11.04 13.02 -1.09
C ASP A 142 10.26 13.34 0.19
N LYS A 143 9.03 13.87 0.07
CA LYS A 143 8.13 14.11 1.22
C LYS A 143 7.82 12.82 1.98
N ALA A 144 7.61 11.70 1.29
CA ALA A 144 7.39 10.40 1.94
C ALA A 144 8.60 9.98 2.78
N VAL A 145 9.80 10.08 2.23
CA VAL A 145 11.05 9.76 2.96
C VAL A 145 11.26 10.73 4.14
N GLN A 146 11.11 12.04 3.91
CA GLN A 146 11.24 13.06 4.95
C GLN A 146 10.29 12.82 6.13
N SER A 147 9.08 12.29 5.88
CA SER A 147 8.10 12.00 6.94
C SER A 147 8.59 10.97 7.95
N ILE A 148 9.44 10.02 7.55
CA ILE A 148 10.09 9.07 8.47
C ILE A 148 11.36 9.69 9.04
N MET A 149 12.18 10.30 8.18
CA MET A 149 13.48 10.87 8.58
C MET A 149 13.37 11.94 9.66
N LYS A 150 12.27 12.70 9.72
CA LYS A 150 12.04 13.73 10.74
C LYS A 150 12.21 13.22 12.18
N ASN A 151 11.89 11.94 12.42
CA ASN A 151 11.96 11.33 13.74
C ASN A 151 13.12 10.33 13.87
N ALA A 152 13.98 10.23 12.85
CA ALA A 152 15.08 9.27 12.84
C ALA A 152 16.27 9.82 13.63
N LYS A 153 16.83 8.99 14.54
CA LYS A 153 18.13 9.25 15.14
C LYS A 153 19.20 8.58 14.30
N VAL A 154 19.96 9.37 13.56
CA VAL A 154 21.10 8.90 12.77
C VAL A 154 22.37 9.13 13.57
N VAL A 155 23.17 8.07 13.77
CA VAL A 155 24.48 8.14 14.43
C VAL A 155 25.50 7.54 13.46
N ALA A 156 26.62 8.25 13.27
CA ALA A 156 27.80 7.74 12.59
C ALA A 156 28.85 7.39 13.65
N ASN A 157 29.57 6.28 13.44
CA ASN A 157 30.70 5.88 14.27
C ASN A 157 32.00 6.42 13.68
#